data_AF-A0A8X6NK62-F1
#
_entry.id   AF-A0A8X6NK62-F1
#
_cell.length_a   1.000
_cell.length_b   1.000
_cell.length_c   1.000
_cell.angle_alpha   90.00
_cell.angle_beta   90.00
_cell.angle_gamma   90.00
#
_symmetry.space_group_name_H-M   'P 1'
#
loop_
_entity.id
_entity.type
_entity.pdbx_description
1 polymer ?
#
loop_
_entity_poly.entity_id
_entity_poly.type
_entity_poly.pdbx_seq_one_letter_code
_entity_poly.pdbx_strand_id
1 'polypeptide(L)'
;MSLIQIKWDLSVKTYDKVEMKHFSKLELNSEWFMIFWFSKRTHDLTDCIEIRHDCKSEEGWISGKLERQCSENSKLYTEWEREFFFQFEPDCESKYICVQYNHSRPCFLIVGYVIINDNIAKRKHVIPKINDEKDIQLQFLNELSNDLERLLDPETASFVDVHLKCGSVAIPAHKNILSMRSPVFSAMFSSEMEETRKNEVDITDVDVPVLRMM
;
A
#
# COMPACT_ATOMS: atom_id res chain seq x y z
N MET A 1 20.92 -9.29 9.85
CA MET A 1 19.61 -9.55 10.47
C MET A 1 19.62 -9.29 11.96
N SER A 2 18.90 -8.25 12.36
CA SER A 2 18.68 -7.81 13.73
C SER A 2 17.18 -7.92 14.04
N LEU A 3 16.79 -8.68 15.05
CA LEU A 3 15.42 -8.75 15.54
C LEU A 3 15.22 -7.71 16.66
N ILE A 4 14.25 -6.82 16.47
CA ILE A 4 13.93 -5.74 17.40
C ILE A 4 12.49 -5.94 17.88
N GLN A 5 12.32 -6.04 19.20
CA GLN A 5 10.99 -6.10 19.81
C GLN A 5 10.42 -4.68 19.93
N ILE A 6 9.19 -4.50 19.47
CA ILE A 6 8.50 -3.22 19.49
C ILE A 6 7.52 -3.18 20.66
N LYS A 7 7.64 -2.12 21.45
CA LYS A 7 6.64 -1.68 22.42
C LYS A 7 6.62 -0.16 22.41
N TRP A 8 5.73 0.39 21.59
CA TRP A 8 5.70 1.80 21.23
C TRP A 8 4.45 2.47 21.78
N ASP A 9 4.65 3.38 22.73
CA ASP A 9 3.62 4.24 23.29
C ASP A 9 3.46 5.53 22.45
N LEU A 10 2.29 5.70 21.88
CA LEU A 10 1.85 6.80 21.02
C LEU A 10 1.17 7.94 21.78
N SER A 11 1.16 7.90 23.11
CA SER A 11 0.62 8.97 23.96
C SER A 11 1.43 10.27 23.83
N VAL A 12 2.73 10.15 23.59
CA VAL A 12 3.64 11.28 23.33
C VAL A 12 3.58 11.64 21.85
N LYS A 13 3.13 12.88 21.58
CA LYS A 13 2.98 13.43 20.23
C LYS A 13 3.76 14.71 20.08
N THR A 14 4.47 14.83 18.96
CA THR A 14 5.13 16.06 18.52
C THR A 14 4.34 16.66 17.36
N TYR A 15 4.26 17.98 17.29
CA TYR A 15 3.60 18.67 16.18
C TYR A 15 4.62 19.04 15.10
N ASP A 16 4.39 18.55 13.88
CA ASP A 16 5.11 18.97 12.69
C ASP A 16 4.42 20.19 12.08
N LYS A 17 5.16 21.29 11.94
CA LYS A 17 4.66 22.55 11.37
C LYS A 17 4.56 22.53 9.85
N VAL A 18 5.37 21.70 9.18
CA VAL A 18 5.43 21.59 7.72
C VAL A 18 4.27 20.72 7.24
N GLU A 19 4.19 19.50 7.77
CA GLU A 19 3.11 18.54 7.45
C GLU A 19 1.79 18.89 8.13
N MET A 20 1.81 19.86 9.06
CA MET A 20 0.65 20.30 9.83
C MET A 20 -0.04 19.12 10.56
N LYS A 21 0.74 18.13 11.01
CA LYS A 21 0.28 16.86 11.61
C LYS A 21 0.99 16.60 12.92
N HIS A 22 0.37 15.79 13.78
CA HIS A 22 1.09 15.24 14.92
C HIS A 22 1.79 13.96 14.49
N PHE A 23 2.93 13.66 15.10
CA PHE A 23 3.62 12.38 14.94
C PHE A 23 4.22 11.86 16.25
N SER A 24 4.48 10.57 16.29
CA SER A 24 5.39 9.92 17.25
C SER A 24 6.52 9.28 16.46
N LYS A 25 7.73 9.23 16.99
CA LYS A 25 8.91 8.65 16.33
C LYS A 25 9.55 7.59 17.23
N LEU A 26 9.91 6.46 16.66
CA LEU A 26 10.66 5.38 17.28
C LEU A 26 11.93 5.11 16.47
N GLU A 27 13.08 5.18 17.13
CA GLU A 27 14.37 4.80 16.53
C GLU A 27 14.58 3.30 16.70
N LEU A 28 14.82 2.60 15.58
CA LEU A 28 15.09 1.16 15.59
C LEU A 28 16.58 0.90 15.71
N ASN A 29 17.39 1.63 14.94
CA ASN A 29 18.85 1.67 15.02
C ASN A 29 19.34 3.02 14.45
N SER A 30 20.64 3.14 14.16
CA SER A 30 21.23 4.38 13.63
C SER A 30 20.74 4.81 12.25
N GLU A 31 20.11 3.91 11.48
CA GLU A 31 19.73 4.12 10.09
C GLU A 31 18.22 4.00 9.85
N TRP A 32 17.49 3.32 10.75
CA TRP A 32 16.09 2.99 10.59
C TRP A 32 15.22 3.61 11.66
N PHE A 33 14.11 4.20 11.21
CA PHE A 33 13.12 4.85 12.06
C PHE A 33 11.72 4.44 11.68
N MET A 34 10.83 4.37 12.67
CA MET A 34 9.39 4.32 12.46
C MET A 34 8.77 5.63 12.92
N ILE A 35 7.87 6.19 12.13
CA ILE A 35 7.16 7.44 12.43
C ILE A 35 5.67 7.17 12.29
N PHE A 36 4.92 7.35 13.38
CA PHE A 36 3.47 7.24 13.37
C PHE A 36 2.88 8.61 13.12
N TRP A 37 2.17 8.80 12.01
CA TRP A 37 1.49 10.03 11.66
C TRP A 37 0.03 9.99 12.08
N PHE A 38 -0.39 10.99 12.84
CA PHE A 38 -1.80 11.16 13.24
C PHE A 38 -2.51 12.12 12.28
N SER A 39 -3.58 11.63 11.65
CA SER A 39 -4.47 12.42 10.81
C SER A 39 -5.28 13.43 11.62
N LYS A 40 -5.52 14.61 11.03
CA LYS A 40 -6.52 15.55 11.54
C LYS A 40 -7.90 15.00 11.16
N ARG A 41 -8.78 14.89 12.15
CA ARG A 41 -10.16 14.33 12.09
C ARG A 41 -11.08 14.85 10.97
N THR A 42 -10.63 15.70 10.05
CA THR A 42 -11.50 16.43 9.13
C THR A 42 -11.30 16.18 7.65
N HIS A 43 -10.12 15.80 7.12
CA HIS A 43 -10.00 15.58 5.65
C HIS A 43 -8.91 14.59 5.18
N ASP A 44 -8.04 14.06 6.06
CA ASP A 44 -7.03 13.06 5.67
C ASP A 44 -7.47 11.64 6.08
N LEU A 45 -7.46 10.72 5.12
CA LEU A 45 -8.25 9.49 5.24
C LEU A 45 -7.70 8.41 6.18
N THR A 46 -6.44 8.41 6.60
CA THR A 46 -5.93 7.39 7.53
C THR A 46 -4.67 7.83 8.27
N ASP A 47 -4.56 7.43 9.53
CA ASP A 47 -3.26 7.39 10.22
C ASP A 47 -2.34 6.36 9.54
N CYS A 48 -1.03 6.57 9.60
CA CYS A 48 -0.07 5.65 8.98
C CYS A 48 1.21 5.54 9.80
N ILE A 49 1.91 4.42 9.61
CA ILE A 49 3.27 4.22 10.07
C ILE A 49 4.18 4.38 8.86
N GLU A 50 4.97 5.44 8.85
CA GLU A 50 6.10 5.59 7.94
C GLU A 50 7.30 4.81 8.50
N ILE A 51 7.93 4.01 7.66
CA ILE A 51 9.22 3.39 7.93
C ILE A 51 10.23 4.13 7.06
N ARG A 52 11.21 4.76 7.71
CA ARG A 52 12.24 5.57 7.07
C ARG A 52 13.60 4.91 7.20
N HIS A 53 14.33 4.91 6.09
CA HIS A 53 15.71 4.44 6.00
C HIS A 53 16.60 5.60 5.53
N ASP A 54 17.49 6.08 6.40
CA ASP A 54 18.32 7.27 6.13
C ASP A 54 19.60 6.94 5.32
N CYS A 55 19.90 5.65 5.04
CA CYS A 55 21.06 5.25 4.24
C CYS A 55 20.72 5.21 2.74
N LYS A 56 21.21 6.21 2.00
CA LYS A 56 20.91 6.41 0.56
C LYS A 56 21.63 5.45 -0.40
N SER A 57 22.64 4.74 0.08
CA SER A 57 23.59 3.99 -0.77
C SER A 57 23.49 2.48 -0.67
N GLU A 58 22.61 1.94 0.18
CA GLU A 58 22.56 0.51 0.46
C GLU A 58 21.15 -0.05 0.29
N GLU A 59 21.04 -1.16 -0.44
CA GLU A 59 19.83 -1.97 -0.46
C GLU A 59 19.66 -2.64 0.90
N GLY A 60 18.51 -2.36 1.52
CA GLY A 60 18.11 -2.93 2.80
C GLY A 60 16.70 -3.47 2.72
N TRP A 61 16.36 -4.37 3.62
CA TRP A 61 14.97 -4.77 3.80
C TRP A 61 14.62 -4.85 5.27
N ILE A 62 13.35 -4.56 5.51
CA ILE A 62 12.74 -4.54 6.83
C ILE A 62 11.43 -5.31 6.75
N SER A 63 11.24 -6.23 7.67
CA SER A 63 10.01 -6.99 7.79
C SER A 63 9.59 -7.06 9.24
N GLY A 64 8.39 -7.54 9.50
CA GLY A 64 7.96 -7.70 10.87
C GLY A 64 6.47 -7.89 10.99
N LYS A 65 6.05 -7.84 12.24
CA LYS A 65 4.66 -7.98 12.63
C LYS A 65 4.35 -6.92 13.67
N LEU A 66 3.29 -6.17 13.44
CA LEU A 66 2.82 -5.12 14.34
C LEU A 66 1.38 -5.41 14.75
N GLU A 67 1.10 -5.12 16.00
CA GLU A 67 -0.20 -5.27 16.62
C GLU A 67 -0.53 -4.00 17.38
N ARG A 68 -1.76 -3.52 17.24
CA ARG A 68 -2.25 -2.43 18.08
C ARG A 68 -3.00 -3.00 19.27
N GLN A 69 -2.53 -2.66 20.45
CA GLN A 69 -3.16 -3.03 21.70
C GLN A 69 -4.02 -1.90 22.24
N CYS A 70 -5.23 -2.27 22.60
CA CYS A 70 -6.21 -1.42 23.24
C CYS A 70 -6.52 -1.95 24.64
N SER A 71 -6.90 -1.05 25.54
CA SER A 71 -7.46 -1.44 26.84
C SER A 71 -8.92 -1.02 26.92
N GLU A 72 -9.80 -1.96 27.23
CA GLU A 72 -11.21 -1.72 27.51
C GLU A 72 -11.59 -2.55 28.74
N ASN A 73 -12.20 -1.92 29.74
CA ASN A 73 -12.59 -2.57 31.00
C ASN A 73 -11.43 -3.36 31.68
N SER A 74 -10.23 -2.77 31.69
CA SER A 74 -9.00 -3.36 32.25
C SER A 74 -8.53 -4.66 31.57
N LYS A 75 -9.08 -5.00 30.40
CA LYS A 75 -8.60 -6.09 29.54
C LYS A 75 -7.86 -5.51 28.34
N LEU A 76 -6.72 -6.09 28.01
CA LEU A 76 -5.98 -5.80 26.79
C LEU A 76 -6.55 -6.66 25.65
N TYR A 77 -6.78 -6.06 24.50
CA TYR A 77 -7.15 -6.75 23.26
C TYR A 77 -6.35 -6.19 22.09
N THR A 78 -6.07 -7.06 21.11
CA THR A 78 -5.47 -6.68 19.84
C THR A 78 -6.57 -6.16 18.92
N GLU A 79 -6.50 -4.89 18.54
CA GLU A 79 -7.47 -4.25 17.66
C GLU A 79 -7.20 -4.60 16.18
N TRP A 80 -5.92 -4.66 15.81
CA TRP A 80 -5.48 -5.17 14.52
C TRP A 80 -4.08 -5.76 14.64
N GLU A 81 -3.76 -6.63 13.69
CA GLU A 81 -2.48 -7.28 13.51
C GLU A 81 -2.12 -7.20 12.01
N ARG A 82 -0.87 -6.87 11.70
CA ARG A 82 -0.35 -6.85 10.32
C ARG A 82 1.09 -7.35 10.28
N GLU A 83 1.33 -8.25 9.34
CA GLU A 83 2.67 -8.59 8.90
C GLU A 83 3.04 -7.70 7.70
N PHE A 84 4.32 -7.33 7.60
CA PHE A 84 4.82 -6.50 6.53
C PHE A 84 6.23 -6.91 6.11
N PHE A 85 6.54 -6.64 4.85
CA PHE A 85 7.87 -6.80 4.28
C PHE A 85 8.08 -5.65 3.30
N PHE A 86 9.18 -4.92 3.46
CA PHE A 86 9.57 -3.86 2.56
C PHE A 86 11.04 -4.00 2.17
N GLN A 87 11.27 -3.94 0.86
CA GLN A 87 12.58 -3.74 0.28
C GLN A 87 12.76 -2.25 -0.04
N PHE A 88 13.92 -1.72 0.35
CA PHE A 88 14.33 -0.35 0.08
C PHE A 88 15.38 -0.39 -1.02
N GLU A 89 14.99 0.10 -2.19
CA GLU A 89 15.90 0.35 -3.31
C GLU A 89 16.76 1.58 -3.02
N PRO A 90 17.93 1.73 -3.68
CA PRO A 90 18.69 2.98 -3.64
C PRO A 90 17.77 4.15 -4.00
N ASP A 91 17.87 5.26 -3.27
CA ASP A 91 17.00 6.45 -3.38
C ASP A 91 15.56 6.33 -2.81
N CYS A 92 15.14 5.17 -2.31
CA CYS A 92 13.87 5.05 -1.58
C CYS A 92 14.08 5.40 -0.10
N GLU A 93 13.59 6.57 0.35
CA GLU A 93 13.79 7.03 1.73
C GLU A 93 12.72 6.48 2.70
N SER A 94 11.49 6.25 2.22
CA SER A 94 10.34 5.89 3.07
C SER A 94 9.37 4.90 2.44
N LYS A 95 8.78 4.04 3.29
CA LYS A 95 7.63 3.17 2.98
C LYS A 95 6.53 3.38 4.02
N TYR A 96 5.29 3.03 3.70
CA TYR A 96 4.14 3.32 4.56
C TYR A 96 3.30 2.07 4.83
N ILE A 97 2.85 1.93 6.07
CA ILE A 97 1.81 0.99 6.48
C ILE A 97 0.57 1.80 6.83
N CYS A 98 -0.51 1.60 6.07
CA CYS A 98 -1.79 2.23 6.34
C CYS A 98 -2.43 1.61 7.58
N VAL A 99 -2.88 2.47 8.50
CA VAL A 99 -3.53 2.05 9.74
C VAL A 99 -4.98 2.54 9.73
N GLN A 100 -5.90 1.62 9.47
CA GLN A 100 -7.33 1.87 9.64
C GLN A 100 -7.76 1.39 11.03
N TYR A 101 -8.38 2.27 11.81
CA TYR A 101 -8.90 1.92 13.14
C TYR A 101 -10.03 2.87 13.57
N ASN A 102 -10.75 2.50 14.62
CA ASN A 102 -11.82 3.33 15.15
C ASN A 102 -11.27 4.41 16.10
N HIS A 103 -11.24 5.67 15.66
CA HIS A 103 -10.77 6.82 16.44
C HIS A 103 -11.54 7.08 17.74
N SER A 104 -12.67 6.38 17.96
CA SER A 104 -13.47 6.48 19.18
C SER A 104 -12.82 5.79 20.38
N ARG A 105 -11.81 4.94 20.16
CA ARG A 105 -11.14 4.16 21.20
C ARG A 105 -9.75 4.71 21.48
N PRO A 106 -9.45 5.13 22.72
CA PRO A 106 -8.12 5.63 23.09
C PRO A 106 -7.17 4.44 23.21
N CYS A 107 -6.53 4.08 22.10
CA CYS A 107 -5.46 3.10 22.09
C CYS A 107 -4.21 3.73 21.52
N PHE A 108 -3.14 3.62 22.29
CA PHE A 108 -1.87 4.27 21.98
C PHE A 108 -0.70 3.29 22.03
N LEU A 109 -0.92 1.98 22.16
CA LEU A 109 0.17 1.02 22.25
C LEU A 109 0.27 0.20 20.97
N ILE A 110 1.40 0.31 20.28
CA ILE A 110 1.79 -0.62 19.20
C ILE A 110 2.83 -1.58 19.76
N VAL A 111 2.63 -2.87 19.56
CA VAL A 111 3.58 -3.92 19.93
C VAL A 111 3.93 -4.79 18.73
N GLY A 112 4.95 -5.60 18.86
CA GLY A 112 5.29 -6.60 17.85
C GLY A 112 6.79 -6.75 17.70
N TYR A 113 7.26 -7.04 16.51
CA TYR A 113 8.67 -7.14 16.22
C TYR A 113 8.99 -6.68 14.80
N VAL A 114 10.22 -6.25 14.61
CA VAL A 114 10.79 -5.86 13.32
C VAL A 114 12.10 -6.61 13.13
N ILE A 115 12.32 -7.14 11.94
CA ILE A 115 13.55 -7.77 11.49
C ILE A 115 14.15 -6.85 10.45
N ILE A 116 15.33 -6.32 10.75
CA ILE A 116 16.09 -5.49 9.83
C ILE A 116 17.25 -6.31 9.31
N ASN A 117 17.40 -6.38 7.99
CA ASN A 117 18.61 -6.90 7.39
C ASN A 117 19.48 -5.76 6.87
N ASP A 118 20.25 -5.17 7.78
CA ASP A 118 21.34 -4.29 7.39
C ASP A 118 22.39 -5.16 6.69
N ASN A 119 22.78 -4.75 5.49
CA ASN A 119 23.84 -5.38 4.70
C ASN A 119 25.19 -5.08 5.36
N ILE A 120 25.42 -5.66 6.54
CA ILE A 120 26.71 -5.58 7.20
C ILE A 120 27.66 -6.39 6.33
N ALA A 121 28.49 -5.72 5.54
CA ALA A 121 29.62 -6.24 4.76
C ALA A 121 30.68 -7.01 5.59
N LYS A 122 30.31 -7.58 6.74
CA LYS A 122 31.15 -8.33 7.68
C LYS A 122 30.41 -9.55 8.24
N ARG A 123 30.10 -10.54 7.41
CA ARG A 123 30.17 -11.96 7.80
C ARG A 123 30.53 -12.80 6.58
N LYS A 124 31.84 -12.97 6.39
CA LYS A 124 32.41 -14.06 5.60
C LYS A 124 31.96 -15.37 6.24
N HIS A 125 30.90 -16.01 5.75
CA HIS A 125 30.79 -17.47 5.64
C HIS A 125 29.42 -17.89 5.08
N VAL A 126 29.49 -18.66 4.00
CA VAL A 126 28.51 -19.64 3.48
C VAL A 126 27.21 -19.05 2.94
N ILE A 127 27.14 -18.97 1.62
CA ILE A 127 25.90 -18.85 0.85
C ILE A 127 25.29 -20.26 0.77
N PRO A 128 24.09 -20.54 1.32
CA PRO A 128 23.20 -21.49 0.67
C PRO A 128 22.51 -20.73 -0.46
N LYS A 129 22.68 -21.20 -1.70
CA LYS A 129 21.88 -20.72 -2.83
C LYS A 129 20.43 -21.08 -2.55
N ILE A 130 19.55 -20.08 -2.47
CA ILE A 130 18.10 -20.24 -2.48
C ILE A 130 17.60 -19.49 -3.73
N ASN A 131 16.81 -20.15 -4.56
CA ASN A 131 16.33 -19.67 -5.85
C ASN A 131 14.94 -18.97 -5.75
N ASP A 132 14.48 -18.56 -4.56
CA ASP A 132 13.04 -18.46 -4.27
C ASP A 132 12.46 -17.03 -4.10
N GLU A 133 13.24 -15.94 -4.26
CA GLU A 133 12.71 -14.56 -4.13
C GLU A 133 11.80 -14.15 -5.30
N LYS A 134 12.09 -14.66 -6.51
CA LYS A 134 11.34 -14.35 -7.71
C LYS A 134 9.95 -14.99 -7.67
N ASP A 135 9.86 -16.20 -7.12
CA ASP A 135 8.61 -16.97 -7.06
C ASP A 135 7.60 -16.36 -6.10
N ILE A 136 8.06 -15.78 -4.98
CA ILE A 136 7.19 -15.09 -4.01
C ILE A 136 6.63 -13.79 -4.61
N GLN A 137 7.45 -12.97 -5.28
CA GLN A 137 6.98 -11.76 -5.94
C GLN A 137 5.98 -12.06 -7.07
N LEU A 138 6.24 -13.11 -7.84
CA LEU A 138 5.33 -13.58 -8.89
C LEU A 138 3.99 -14.05 -8.30
N GLN A 139 4.00 -14.67 -7.12
CA GLN A 139 2.77 -15.11 -6.46
C GLN A 139 1.89 -13.94 -6.02
N PHE A 140 2.46 -12.89 -5.40
CA PHE A 140 1.70 -11.69 -5.04
C PHE A 140 1.14 -10.94 -6.25
N LEU A 141 1.91 -10.83 -7.33
CA LEU A 141 1.43 -10.21 -8.57
C LEU A 141 0.30 -11.01 -9.21
N ASN A 142 0.36 -12.35 -9.15
CA ASN A 142 -0.73 -13.21 -9.61
C ASN A 142 -1.99 -13.06 -8.75
N GLU A 143 -1.85 -12.98 -7.43
CA GLU A 143 -2.99 -12.75 -6.53
C GLU A 143 -3.66 -11.39 -6.83
N LEU A 144 -2.87 -10.33 -6.96
CA LEU A 144 -3.39 -9.01 -7.35
C LEU A 144 -4.06 -9.04 -8.73
N SER A 145 -3.45 -9.72 -9.71
CA SER A 145 -4.03 -9.87 -11.06
C SER A 145 -5.38 -10.57 -11.00
N ASN A 146 -5.49 -11.65 -10.23
CA ASN A 146 -6.75 -12.38 -10.05
C ASN A 146 -7.81 -11.53 -9.35
N ASP A 147 -7.42 -10.73 -8.37
CA ASP A 147 -8.34 -9.82 -7.68
C ASP A 147 -8.86 -8.71 -8.61
N LEU A 148 -8.00 -8.17 -9.49
CA LEU A 148 -8.40 -7.18 -10.50
C LEU A 148 -9.22 -7.80 -11.64
N GLU A 149 -8.94 -9.05 -12.02
CA GLU A 149 -9.72 -9.76 -13.06
C GLU A 149 -11.20 -9.87 -12.69
N ARG A 150 -11.52 -10.02 -11.39
CA ARG A 150 -12.91 -10.02 -10.90
C ARG A 150 -13.66 -8.72 -11.22
N LEU A 151 -12.96 -7.61 -11.47
CA LEU A 151 -13.59 -6.35 -11.88
C LEU A 151 -14.10 -6.38 -13.32
N LEU A 152 -13.61 -7.31 -14.15
CA LEU A 152 -14.00 -7.47 -15.56
C LEU A 152 -15.26 -8.32 -15.74
N ASP A 153 -15.67 -9.07 -14.71
CA ASP A 153 -16.86 -9.92 -14.76
C ASP A 153 -18.13 -9.05 -14.84
N PRO A 154 -18.89 -9.10 -15.95
CA PRO A 154 -20.08 -8.27 -16.12
C PRO A 154 -21.17 -8.50 -15.07
N GLU A 155 -21.20 -9.67 -14.42
CA GLU A 155 -22.20 -10.00 -13.41
C GLU A 155 -21.82 -9.51 -12.02
N THR A 156 -20.52 -9.34 -11.74
CA THR A 156 -20.00 -8.99 -10.41
C THR A 156 -19.23 -7.65 -10.37
N ALA A 157 -19.04 -6.99 -11.52
CA ALA A 157 -18.35 -5.72 -11.63
C ALA A 157 -19.01 -4.64 -10.77
N SER A 158 -18.31 -4.26 -9.69
CA SER A 158 -18.70 -3.16 -8.80
C SER A 158 -17.96 -1.89 -9.19
N PHE A 159 -18.57 -0.73 -8.87
CA PHE A 159 -17.98 0.60 -9.12
C PHE A 159 -17.64 0.92 -10.59
N VAL A 160 -18.35 0.29 -11.53
CA VAL A 160 -18.25 0.61 -12.96
C VAL A 160 -18.58 2.08 -13.18
N ASP A 161 -17.66 2.82 -13.79
CA ASP A 161 -17.78 4.26 -14.03
C ASP A 161 -17.64 4.62 -15.52
N VAL A 162 -17.49 3.62 -16.40
CA VAL A 162 -17.52 3.77 -17.87
C VAL A 162 -17.98 2.50 -18.57
N HIS A 163 -18.64 2.65 -19.73
CA HIS A 163 -18.98 1.54 -20.62
C HIS A 163 -18.27 1.69 -21.97
N LEU A 164 -17.59 0.64 -22.41
CA LEU A 164 -17.04 0.54 -23.75
C LEU A 164 -18.10 -0.04 -24.69
N LYS A 165 -18.60 0.75 -25.62
CA LYS A 165 -19.56 0.33 -26.64
C LYS A 165 -18.80 -0.15 -27.87
N CYS A 166 -19.18 -1.32 -28.37
CA CYS A 166 -18.67 -1.87 -29.61
C CYS A 166 -19.85 -2.51 -30.35
N GLY A 167 -20.35 -1.79 -31.36
CA GLY A 167 -21.60 -2.17 -32.05
C GLY A 167 -22.79 -2.22 -31.10
N SER A 168 -23.39 -3.40 -30.95
CA SER A 168 -24.54 -3.63 -30.05
C SER A 168 -24.16 -4.04 -28.63
N VAL A 169 -22.86 -4.19 -28.33
CA VAL A 169 -22.37 -4.68 -27.04
C VAL A 169 -21.83 -3.52 -26.23
N ALA A 170 -22.23 -3.44 -24.97
CA ALA A 170 -21.64 -2.55 -23.98
C ALA A 170 -20.86 -3.39 -22.95
N ILE A 171 -19.59 -3.06 -22.74
CA ILE A 171 -18.70 -3.74 -21.80
C ILE A 171 -18.46 -2.80 -20.62
N PRO A 172 -18.83 -3.18 -19.38
CA PRO A 172 -18.53 -2.38 -18.20
C PRO A 172 -17.03 -2.34 -17.94
N ALA A 173 -16.50 -1.18 -17.54
CA ALA A 173 -15.09 -0.99 -17.24
C ALA A 173 -14.85 0.14 -16.21
N HIS A 174 -13.58 0.36 -15.88
CA HIS A 174 -13.14 1.35 -14.89
C HIS A 174 -12.17 2.36 -15.50
N LYS A 175 -12.49 3.65 -15.41
CA LYS A 175 -11.68 4.74 -15.98
C LYS A 175 -10.27 4.77 -15.43
N ASN A 176 -10.09 4.52 -14.14
CA ASN A 176 -8.77 4.53 -13.50
C ASN A 176 -7.86 3.43 -14.06
N ILE A 177 -8.36 2.19 -14.20
CA ILE A 177 -7.63 1.05 -14.75
C ILE A 177 -7.29 1.33 -16.21
N LEU A 178 -8.28 1.70 -17.02
CA LEU A 178 -8.07 2.02 -18.44
C LEU A 178 -7.06 3.16 -18.62
N SER A 179 -7.15 4.23 -17.83
CA SER A 179 -6.20 5.35 -17.86
C SER A 179 -4.78 4.92 -17.51
N MET A 180 -4.63 4.06 -16.50
CA MET A 180 -3.31 3.61 -16.06
C MET A 180 -2.67 2.65 -17.06
N ARG A 181 -3.47 1.92 -17.84
CA ARG A 181 -3.00 0.94 -18.82
C ARG A 181 -2.93 1.47 -20.25
N SER A 182 -3.57 2.60 -20.54
CA SER A 182 -3.60 3.20 -21.88
C SER A 182 -3.52 4.73 -21.81
N PRO A 183 -2.47 5.35 -22.37
CA PRO A 183 -2.37 6.81 -22.45
C PRO A 183 -3.50 7.42 -23.27
N VAL A 184 -4.11 6.68 -24.20
CA VAL A 184 -5.27 7.13 -24.99
C VAL A 184 -6.48 7.32 -24.08
N PHE A 185 -6.80 6.32 -23.25
CA PHE A 185 -7.89 6.43 -22.27
C PHE A 185 -7.58 7.46 -21.19
N SER A 186 -6.32 7.59 -20.77
CA SER A 186 -5.90 8.62 -19.81
C SER A 186 -6.20 10.03 -20.34
N ALA A 187 -5.78 10.33 -21.58
CA ALA A 187 -6.05 11.61 -22.22
C ALA A 187 -7.55 11.84 -22.44
N MET A 188 -8.28 10.80 -22.89
CA MET A 188 -9.72 10.84 -23.11
C MET A 188 -10.47 11.24 -21.82
N PHE A 189 -10.23 10.55 -20.71
CA PHE A 189 -10.94 10.77 -19.45
C PHE A 189 -10.46 11.99 -18.65
N SER A 190 -9.26 12.50 -18.94
CA SER A 190 -8.74 13.74 -18.32
C SER A 190 -9.35 15.01 -18.93
N SER A 191 -10.06 14.88 -20.05
CA SER A 191 -10.71 16.00 -20.76
C SER A 191 -12.22 16.02 -20.52
N GLU A 192 -12.85 17.19 -20.54
CA GLU A 192 -14.31 17.36 -20.44
C GLU A 192 -15.04 17.03 -21.77
N MET A 193 -14.59 16.00 -22.49
CA MET A 193 -15.22 15.56 -23.73
C MET A 193 -16.49 14.73 -23.46
N GLU A 194 -17.25 14.45 -24.51
CA GLU A 194 -18.58 13.85 -24.43
C GLU A 194 -18.53 12.45 -23.78
N GLU A 195 -17.45 11.72 -24.02
CA GLU A 195 -17.14 10.40 -23.45
C GLU A 195 -17.04 10.47 -21.92
N THR A 196 -16.40 11.52 -21.39
CA THR A 196 -16.27 11.76 -19.95
C THR A 196 -17.59 12.14 -19.32
N ARG A 197 -18.45 12.88 -20.05
CA ARG A 197 -19.76 13.33 -19.56
C ARG A 197 -20.83 12.23 -19.59
N LYS A 198 -20.79 11.35 -20.59
CA LYS A 198 -21.72 10.24 -20.76
C LYS A 198 -21.28 8.97 -20.04
N ASN A 199 -20.00 8.87 -19.65
CA ASN A 199 -19.41 7.64 -19.14
C ASN A 199 -19.54 6.48 -20.13
N GLU A 200 -19.43 6.79 -21.42
CA GLU A 200 -19.53 5.83 -22.52
C GLU A 200 -18.47 6.17 -23.56
N VAL A 201 -17.76 5.15 -24.06
CA VAL A 201 -16.77 5.28 -25.14
C VAL A 201 -17.19 4.37 -26.27
N ASP A 202 -17.37 4.92 -27.46
CA ASP A 202 -17.70 4.13 -28.66
C ASP A 202 -16.40 3.70 -29.36
N ILE A 203 -16.22 2.39 -29.51
CA ILE A 203 -15.04 1.75 -30.10
C ILE A 203 -15.51 1.00 -31.35
N THR A 204 -15.19 1.57 -32.50
CA THR A 204 -15.64 1.08 -33.81
C THR A 204 -14.54 0.35 -34.59
N ASP A 205 -13.27 0.52 -34.21
CA ASP A 205 -12.10 0.00 -34.93
C ASP A 205 -11.67 -1.41 -34.48
N VAL A 206 -12.37 -2.01 -33.51
CA VAL A 206 -12.01 -3.29 -32.89
C VAL A 206 -13.26 -4.15 -32.72
N ASP A 207 -13.17 -5.44 -33.04
CA ASP A 207 -14.27 -6.39 -32.83
C ASP A 207 -14.49 -6.73 -31.34
N VAL A 208 -15.74 -7.01 -30.96
CA VAL A 208 -16.12 -7.33 -29.56
C VAL A 208 -15.24 -8.39 -28.89
N PRO A 209 -14.89 -9.54 -29.52
CA PRO A 209 -14.04 -10.53 -28.86
C PRO A 209 -12.63 -10.02 -28.58
N VAL A 210 -12.10 -9.19 -29.49
CA VAL A 210 -10.76 -8.59 -29.34
C VAL A 210 -10.80 -7.55 -28.23
N LEU A 211 -11.85 -6.72 -28.18
CA LEU A 211 -12.03 -5.72 -27.14
C LEU A 211 -12.14 -6.33 -25.73
N ARG A 212 -12.68 -7.55 -25.61
CA ARG A 212 -12.75 -8.29 -24.33
C ARG A 212 -11.41 -8.88 -23.89
N MET A 213 -10.45 -9.04 -24.80
CA MET A 213 -9.11 -9.56 -24.49
C MET A 213 -8.10 -8.45 -24.14
N MET A 214 -8.45 -7.18 -24.38
CA MET A 214 -7.65 -6.01 -24.04
C MET A 214 -7.81 -5.65 -22.56
#